data_AF-A0A553FZZ7-F1
#
_entry.id   AF-A0A553FZZ7-F1
#
_cell.length_a   1.000
_cell.length_b   1.000
_cell.length_c   1.000
_cell.angle_alpha   90.00
_cell.angle_beta   90.00
_cell.angle_gamma   90.00
#
_symmetry.space_group_name_H-M   'P 1'
#
loop_
_entity.id
_entity.type
_entity.pdbx_description
1 polymer ?
#
loop_
_entity_poly.entity_id
_entity_poly.type
_entity_poly.pdbx_seq_one_letter_code
_entity_poly.pdbx_strand_id
1 'polypeptide(L)'
;MKQVFLLALLLGLFSNASVAQGEAANFNAGDVFTIAKVENNRYHHINFPKNNFIRVKGGLINYNSIIGEQVVIHSLKEKKNGKVVACIKLSSGNKFFMSHRYVTVDISEAISTNELLQN
;
A
#
# COMPACT_ATOMS: atom_id res chain seq x y z
N MET A 1 -22.47 -32.14 -40.25
CA MET A 1 -22.75 -30.73 -39.88
C MET A 1 -22.89 -30.52 -38.36
N LYS A 2 -23.54 -31.43 -37.61
CA LYS A 2 -23.69 -31.34 -36.14
C LYS A 2 -22.37 -31.30 -35.36
N GLN A 3 -21.35 -32.04 -35.80
CA GLN A 3 -20.03 -32.10 -35.15
C GLN A 3 -19.20 -30.80 -35.33
N VAL A 4 -19.38 -30.09 -36.44
CA VAL A 4 -18.68 -28.82 -36.72
C VAL A 4 -19.27 -27.68 -35.89
N PHE A 5 -20.58 -27.71 -35.64
CA PHE A 5 -21.25 -26.79 -34.72
C PHE A 5 -20.80 -26.96 -33.27
N LEU A 6 -20.55 -28.20 -32.81
CA LEU A 6 -20.01 -28.47 -31.47
C LEU A 6 -18.57 -27.96 -31.30
N LEU A 7 -17.75 -28.03 -32.36
CA LEU A 7 -16.36 -27.55 -32.32
C LEU A 7 -16.27 -26.02 -32.27
N ALA A 8 -17.17 -25.32 -32.97
CA ALA A 8 -17.25 -23.85 -32.95
C ALA A 8 -17.73 -23.30 -31.58
N LEU A 9 -18.56 -24.05 -30.85
CA LEU A 9 -19.05 -23.66 -29.53
C LEU A 9 -17.99 -23.77 -28.42
N LEU A 10 -17.04 -24.71 -28.56
CA LEU A 10 -15.99 -24.95 -27.57
C LEU A 10 -14.87 -23.89 -27.61
N LEU A 11 -14.64 -23.26 -28.77
CA LEU A 11 -13.62 -22.22 -28.97
C LEU A 11 -14.03 -20.84 -28.40
N GLY A 12 -15.31 -20.65 -28.05
CA GLY A 12 -15.83 -19.39 -27.51
C GLY A 12 -15.62 -19.17 -26.00
N LEU A 13 -15.11 -20.17 -25.26
CA LEU A 13 -15.01 -20.12 -23.80
C LEU A 13 -13.68 -19.57 -23.26
N PHE A 14 -12.74 -19.17 -24.12
CA PHE A 14 -11.40 -18.71 -23.71
C PHE A 14 -11.18 -17.19 -23.76
N SER A 15 -12.21 -16.38 -24.01
CA SER A 15 -12.04 -14.93 -24.04
C SER A 15 -12.21 -14.32 -22.63
N ASN A 16 -11.20 -13.55 -22.23
CA ASN A 16 -11.14 -12.61 -21.10
C ASN A 16 -10.46 -13.10 -19.81
N ALA A 17 -9.20 -13.55 -19.91
CA ALA A 17 -8.25 -13.28 -18.84
C ALA A 17 -7.50 -11.97 -19.17
N SER A 18 -8.15 -10.85 -18.91
CA SER A 18 -7.49 -9.54 -18.96
C SER A 18 -6.50 -9.49 -17.80
N VAL A 19 -5.21 -9.67 -18.09
CA VAL A 19 -4.17 -9.31 -17.13
C VAL A 19 -4.16 -7.80 -17.04
N ALA A 20 -4.65 -7.25 -15.93
CA ALA A 20 -4.42 -5.86 -15.60
C ALA A 20 -2.91 -5.73 -15.32
N GLN A 21 -2.13 -5.39 -16.34
CA GLN A 21 -0.81 -4.83 -16.12
C GLN A 21 -1.07 -3.46 -15.53
N GLY A 22 -1.07 -3.40 -14.19
CA GLY A 22 -1.21 -2.15 -13.46
C GLY A 22 -0.22 -1.16 -14.05
N GLU A 23 -0.72 0.01 -14.45
CA GLU A 23 0.14 1.15 -14.77
C GLU A 23 1.21 1.21 -13.68
N ALA A 24 2.47 1.21 -14.09
CA ALA A 24 3.55 1.44 -13.16
C ALA A 24 3.36 2.85 -12.62
N ALA A 25 2.66 2.97 -11.50
CA ALA A 25 2.48 4.23 -10.81
C ALA A 25 3.90 4.73 -10.48
N ASN A 26 4.30 5.78 -11.18
CA ASN A 26 5.62 6.36 -11.05
C ASN A 26 5.64 7.17 -9.75
N PHE A 27 5.95 6.50 -8.64
CA PHE A 27 6.17 7.14 -7.35
C PHE A 27 7.58 7.71 -7.29
N ASN A 28 7.74 8.89 -6.71
CA ASN A 28 9.01 9.56 -6.52
C ASN A 28 9.27 9.86 -5.05
N ALA A 29 10.55 9.95 -4.68
CA ALA A 29 10.91 10.49 -3.37
C ALA A 29 10.48 11.97 -3.30
N GLY A 30 9.78 12.35 -2.23
CA GLY A 30 9.19 13.67 -2.09
C GLY A 30 7.67 13.70 -2.28
N ASP A 31 7.06 12.67 -2.88
CA ASP A 31 5.61 12.60 -3.00
C ASP A 31 4.94 12.51 -1.62
N VAL A 32 3.79 13.18 -1.49
CA VAL A 32 3.05 13.32 -0.23
C VAL A 32 1.71 12.61 -0.32
N PHE A 33 1.39 11.86 0.73
CA PHE A 33 0.14 11.12 0.88
C PHE A 33 -0.46 11.39 2.24
N THR A 34 -1.76 11.13 2.40
CA THR A 34 -2.46 11.23 3.68
C THR A 34 -2.80 9.83 4.18
N ILE A 35 -2.50 9.55 5.45
CA ILE A 35 -2.90 8.28 6.09
C ILE A 35 -4.41 8.31 6.31
N ALA A 36 -5.13 7.37 5.70
CA ALA A 36 -6.57 7.28 5.87
C ALA A 36 -6.94 6.52 7.15
N LYS A 37 -8.20 6.64 7.55
CA LYS A 37 -8.78 5.80 8.60
C LYS A 37 -9.15 4.45 8.01
N VAL A 38 -8.66 3.38 8.63
CA VAL A 38 -9.04 1.99 8.32
C VAL A 38 -9.92 1.40 9.43
N GLU A 39 -10.66 0.34 9.11
CA GLU A 39 -11.44 -0.37 10.11
C GLU A 39 -10.54 -0.98 11.19
N ASN A 40 -10.92 -0.82 12.46
CA ASN A 40 -10.22 -1.39 13.62
C ASN A 40 -8.72 -1.06 13.69
N ASN A 41 -8.27 0.04 13.07
CA ASN A 41 -6.84 0.41 12.97
C ASN A 41 -5.95 -0.70 12.38
N ARG A 42 -6.51 -1.55 11.52
CA ARG A 42 -5.80 -2.65 10.86
C ARG A 42 -5.23 -2.19 9.52
N TYR A 43 -3.96 -1.78 9.55
CA TYR A 43 -3.18 -1.50 8.35
C TYR A 43 -2.45 -2.76 7.93
N HIS A 44 -2.70 -3.19 6.70
CA HIS A 44 -2.12 -4.37 6.07
C HIS A 44 -0.95 -4.01 5.14
N HIS A 45 -0.98 -2.81 4.55
CA HIS A 45 -0.02 -2.38 3.54
C HIS A 45 0.97 -1.35 4.07
N ILE A 46 0.62 -0.63 5.14
CA ILE A 46 1.57 0.14 5.96
C ILE A 46 2.11 -0.72 7.11
N ASN A 47 3.42 -1.00 7.09
CA ASN A 47 4.08 -1.82 8.11
C ASN A 47 4.39 -1.00 9.36
N PHE A 48 3.37 -0.75 10.18
CA PHE A 48 3.57 -0.15 11.49
C PHE A 48 4.32 -1.11 12.44
N PRO A 49 5.17 -0.58 13.34
CA PRO A 49 5.85 -1.41 14.33
C PRO A 49 4.84 -2.09 15.24
N LYS A 50 5.13 -3.33 15.68
CA LYS A 50 4.24 -4.03 16.62
C LYS A 50 4.15 -3.25 17.93
N ASN A 51 2.98 -3.33 18.58
CA ASN A 51 2.70 -2.69 19.86
C ASN A 51 3.81 -2.83 20.91
N ASN A 52 4.41 -4.02 21.02
CA ASN A 52 5.50 -4.27 21.96
C ASN A 52 6.76 -3.48 21.62
N PHE A 53 7.12 -3.35 20.34
CA PHE A 53 8.27 -2.54 19.92
C PHE A 53 8.04 -1.05 20.15
N ILE A 54 6.81 -0.58 19.94
CA ILE A 54 6.42 0.80 20.25
C ILE A 54 6.62 1.05 21.75
N ARG A 55 6.07 0.18 22.60
CA ARG A 55 6.16 0.30 24.07
C ARG A 55 7.60 0.24 24.58
N VAL A 56 8.41 -0.70 24.09
CA VAL A 56 9.82 -0.86 24.51
C VAL A 56 10.65 0.40 24.19
N LYS A 57 10.33 1.11 23.10
CA LYS A 57 10.99 2.38 22.74
C LYS A 57 10.37 3.62 23.39
N GLY A 58 9.45 3.46 24.33
CA GLY A 58 8.78 4.58 25.02
C GLY A 58 7.74 5.30 24.15
N GLY A 59 7.27 4.67 23.08
CA GLY A 59 6.22 5.23 22.22
C GLY A 59 4.82 5.01 22.77
N LEU A 60 3.85 5.76 22.21
CA LEU A 60 2.42 5.62 22.53
C LEU A 60 1.66 5.00 21.36
N ILE A 61 0.94 3.90 21.63
CA ILE A 61 0.11 3.22 20.63
C ILE A 61 -1.21 3.99 20.49
N ASN A 62 -1.17 5.08 19.73
CA ASN A 62 -2.35 5.88 19.42
C ASN A 62 -2.49 6.00 17.90
N TYR A 63 -3.38 5.20 17.31
CA TYR A 63 -3.63 5.28 15.86
C TYR A 63 -4.41 6.54 15.48
N ASN A 64 -5.16 7.14 16.40
CA ASN A 64 -5.84 8.40 16.14
C ASN A 64 -4.87 9.57 15.92
N SER A 65 -3.63 9.47 16.40
CA SER A 65 -2.61 10.51 16.17
C SER A 65 -1.89 10.39 14.83
N ILE A 66 -2.17 9.35 14.04
CA ILE A 66 -1.57 9.17 12.70
C ILE A 66 -2.61 9.28 11.58
N ILE A 67 -3.88 9.05 11.88
CA ILE A 67 -4.97 9.21 10.91
C ILE A 67 -5.06 10.68 10.50
N GLY A 68 -5.08 10.95 9.20
CA GLY A 68 -5.09 12.29 8.63
C GLY A 68 -3.73 12.97 8.58
N GLU A 69 -2.67 12.36 9.13
CA GLU A 69 -1.33 12.90 8.99
C GLU A 69 -0.81 12.72 7.57
N GLN A 70 -0.05 13.72 7.12
CA GLN A 70 0.64 13.67 5.85
C GLN A 70 1.98 12.94 6.00
N VAL A 71 2.28 12.07 5.06
CA VAL A 71 3.52 11.33 4.96
C VAL A 71 4.20 11.62 3.64
N VAL A 72 5.52 11.67 3.66
CA VAL A 72 6.36 11.88 2.48
C VAL A 72 7.20 10.64 2.21
N ILE A 73 7.32 10.27 0.93
CA ILE A 73 8.23 9.22 0.49
C ILE A 73 9.67 9.70 0.72
N HIS A 74 10.38 9.00 1.57
CA HIS A 74 11.80 9.25 1.81
C HIS A 74 12.69 8.48 0.82
N SER A 75 12.37 7.21 0.57
CA SER A 75 13.09 6.38 -0.39
C SER A 75 12.20 5.26 -0.93
N LEU A 76 12.54 4.78 -2.12
CA LEU A 76 11.84 3.70 -2.81
C LEU A 76 12.77 2.51 -2.99
N LYS A 77 12.21 1.32 -2.84
CA LYS A 77 12.91 0.06 -3.08
C LYS A 77 12.03 -0.87 -3.89
N GLU A 78 12.44 -1.13 -5.11
CA GLU A 78 11.84 -2.18 -5.93
C GLU A 78 12.31 -3.55 -5.43
N LYS A 79 11.35 -4.47 -5.31
CA LYS A 79 11.62 -5.88 -5.06
C LYS A 79 11.68 -6.64 -6.38
N LYS A 80 12.36 -7.79 -6.36
CA LYS A 80 12.53 -8.69 -7.52
C LYS A 80 11.21 -9.16 -8.17
N ASN A 81 10.09 -9.03 -7.46
CA ASN A 81 8.74 -9.38 -7.94
C ASN A 81 7.97 -8.19 -8.53
N GLY A 82 8.61 -7.05 -8.76
CA GLY A 82 7.95 -5.83 -9.27
C GLY A 82 7.22 -5.02 -8.19
N LYS A 83 7.21 -5.45 -6.92
CA LYS A 83 6.59 -4.71 -5.82
C LYS A 83 7.45 -3.51 -5.41
N VAL A 84 6.84 -2.32 -5.39
CA VAL A 84 7.47 -1.09 -4.94
C VAL A 84 7.21 -0.89 -3.45
N VAL A 85 8.26 -0.96 -2.63
CA VAL A 85 8.17 -0.67 -1.20
C VAL A 85 8.81 0.69 -0.93
N ALA A 86 8.04 1.64 -0.43
CA ALA A 86 8.58 2.89 0.05
C ALA A 86 8.90 2.88 1.54
N CYS A 87 9.89 3.67 1.88
CA CYS A 87 10.13 4.16 3.22
C CYS A 87 9.49 5.55 3.34
N ILE A 88 8.55 5.70 4.27
CA ILE A 88 7.83 6.97 4.48
C ILE A 88 8.13 7.54 5.86
N LYS A 89 8.01 8.87 5.98
CA LYS A 89 8.09 9.63 7.24
C LYS A 89 6.94 10.63 7.32
N LEU A 90 6.57 11.05 8.53
CA LEU A 90 5.61 12.15 8.72
C LEU A 90 6.19 13.44 8.11
N SER A 91 5.38 14.14 7.32
CA SER A 91 5.73 15.42 6.71
C SER A 91 6.04 16.48 7.77
N SER A 92 5.34 16.41 8.92
CA SER A 92 5.58 17.25 10.10
C SER A 92 6.96 17.07 10.75
N GLY A 93 7.74 16.05 10.37
CA GLY A 93 9.05 15.75 10.96
C GLY A 93 8.98 14.98 12.28
N ASN A 94 7.77 14.78 12.81
CA ASN A 94 7.48 13.96 13.97
C ASN A 94 7.77 12.47 13.71
N LYS A 95 7.67 11.66 14.77
CA LYS A 95 7.84 10.21 14.71
C LYS A 95 6.48 9.53 14.81
N PHE A 96 6.27 8.47 14.03
CA PHE A 96 5.16 7.55 14.23
C PHE A 96 5.19 6.98 15.65
N PHE A 97 4.05 7.03 16.33
CA PHE A 97 3.90 6.59 17.71
C PHE A 97 4.97 7.15 18.66
N MET A 98 5.41 8.40 18.40
CA MET A 98 6.47 9.12 19.12
C MET A 98 7.87 8.44 19.13
N SER A 99 8.04 7.32 18.44
CA SER A 99 9.20 6.44 18.60
C SER A 99 9.89 6.08 17.28
N HIS A 100 9.14 5.95 16.19
CA HIS A 100 9.67 5.47 14.91
C HIS A 100 9.63 6.58 13.86
N ARG A 101 10.80 7.00 13.36
CA ARG A 101 10.88 8.07 12.35
C ARG A 101 10.40 7.60 10.97
N TYR A 102 10.60 6.32 10.68
CA TYR A 102 10.35 5.74 9.37
C TYR A 102 9.54 4.47 9.50
N VAL A 103 8.65 4.23 8.54
CA VAL A 103 7.95 2.95 8.34
C VAL A 103 7.99 2.58 6.87
N THR A 104 7.79 1.29 6.58
CA THR A 104 7.73 0.82 5.19
C THR A 104 6.29 0.63 4.76
N VAL A 105 6.01 0.89 3.49
CA VAL A 105 4.68 0.75 2.91
C VAL A 105 4.78 0.14 1.51
N ASP A 106 3.85 -0.75 1.18
CA ASP A 106 3.56 -1.08 -0.20
C ASP A 106 2.64 -0.01 -0.77
N ILE A 107 3.18 0.94 -1.54
CA ILE A 107 2.43 2.14 -1.93
C ILE A 107 1.26 1.77 -2.83
N SER A 108 1.50 0.93 -3.84
CA SER A 108 0.48 0.55 -4.80
C SER A 108 -0.73 -0.08 -4.12
N GLU A 109 -0.48 -1.00 -3.20
CA GLU A 109 -1.55 -1.66 -2.46
C GLU A 109 -2.17 -0.79 -1.36
N ALA A 110 -1.38 0.08 -0.72
CA ALA A 110 -1.91 1.01 0.27
C ALA A 110 -2.88 2.03 -0.35
N ILE A 111 -2.62 2.46 -1.59
CA ILE A 111 -3.55 3.31 -2.34
C ILE A 111 -4.76 2.49 -2.80
N SER A 112 -4.57 1.28 -3.33
CA SER A 112 -5.67 0.42 -3.80
C SER A 112 -6.67 0.08 -2.68
N THR A 113 -6.18 -0.06 -1.45
CA THR A 113 -6.98 -0.38 -0.25
C THR A 113 -7.43 0.84 0.55
N ASN A 114 -7.16 2.06 0.07
CA ASN A 114 -7.43 3.32 0.77
C ASN A 114 -6.77 3.45 2.15
N GLU A 115 -5.64 2.78 2.40
CA GLU A 115 -4.81 3.06 3.58
C GLU A 115 -4.03 4.38 3.41
N LEU A 116 -3.66 4.70 2.17
CA LEU A 116 -3.09 5.97 1.76
C LEU A 116 -4.00 6.64 0.74
N LEU A 117 -4.21 7.94 0.94
CA LEU A 117 -4.93 8.80 -0.01
C LEU A 117 -3.93 9.71 -0.70
N GLN A 118 -4.04 9.78 -2.02
CA GLN A 118 -3.31 10.76 -2.82
C GLN A 118 -4.02 12.11 -2.69
N ASN A 119 -3.28 13.15 -2.32
CA ASN A 119 -3.79 14.52 -2.25
C ASN A 119 -3.83 15.19 -3.62
#